data_AF-A0ABD5F383-F1
#
_entry.id   AF-A0ABD5F383-F1
#
_cell.length_a   1.000
_cell.length_b   1.000
_cell.length_c   1.000
_cell.angle_alpha   90.00
_cell.angle_beta   90.00
_cell.angle_gamma   90.00
#
_symmetry.space_group_name_H-M   'P 1'
#
loop_
_entity.id
_entity.type
_entity.pdbx_description
1 polymer ?
#
loop_
_entity_poly.entity_id
_entity_poly.type
_entity_poly.pdbx_seq_one_letter_code
_entity_poly.pdbx_strand_id
1 'polypeptide(L)'
;FGTKIVGKLMNTKDDELLVISFLGAAVFVAGVSEMFGVADAIGAFMVGLMLGSTTSGERILKLVHPLRDAFGAIFFFAFGLSIDPGDLPSVFWPVLAAVVLTLAMNVAAGLAASRVYDFGSQATANIATTLVARGEFALILAT
;
A
#
# COMPACT_ATOMS: atom_id res chain seq x y z
N PHE A 1 -11.49 18.47 15.04
CA PHE A 1 -10.86 19.78 15.33
C PHE A 1 -9.56 20.04 14.55
N GLY A 2 -8.73 19.04 14.22
CA GLY A 2 -7.47 19.24 13.47
C GLY A 2 -7.62 19.60 11.98
N THR A 3 -8.73 19.23 11.33
CA THR A 3 -8.93 19.38 9.88
C THR A 3 -8.93 20.84 9.40
N LYS A 4 -9.40 21.80 10.21
CA LYS A 4 -9.39 23.23 9.86
C LYS A 4 -7.98 23.85 9.86
N ILE A 5 -7.11 23.41 10.78
CA ILE A 5 -5.74 23.94 10.88
C ILE A 5 -4.88 23.35 9.77
N VAL A 6 -4.99 22.04 9.55
CA VAL A 6 -4.32 21.33 8.45
C VAL A 6 -4.78 21.89 7.10
N GLY A 7 -6.08 22.13 6.92
CA GLY A 7 -6.62 22.76 5.72
C GLY A 7 -6.08 24.17 5.46
N LYS A 8 -5.81 24.97 6.51
CA LYS A 8 -5.24 26.32 6.37
C LYS A 8 -3.74 26.29 6.04
N LEU A 9 -3.00 25.33 6.58
CA LEU A 9 -1.58 25.13 6.28
C LEU A 9 -1.36 24.60 4.85
N MET A 10 -2.31 23.79 4.35
CA MET A 10 -2.30 23.21 3.01
C MET A 10 -3.08 24.03 1.96
N ASN A 11 -3.63 25.20 2.32
CA ASN A 11 -4.33 26.08 1.38
C ASN A 11 -3.34 26.95 0.59
N THR A 12 -2.40 26.30 -0.10
CA THR A 12 -1.45 26.97 -0.98
C THR A 12 -2.04 27.08 -2.38
N LYS A 13 -1.93 28.27 -2.99
CA LYS A 13 -2.46 28.52 -4.33
C LYS A 13 -1.69 27.75 -5.41
N ASP A 14 -0.42 27.40 -5.16
CA ASP A 14 0.46 26.73 -6.11
C ASP A 14 0.44 25.20 -5.95
N ASP A 15 0.32 24.48 -7.08
CA ASP A 15 0.30 23.01 -7.11
C ASP A 15 1.62 22.42 -6.60
N GLU A 16 2.74 23.05 -6.94
CA GLU A 16 4.09 22.60 -6.56
C GLU A 16 4.27 22.58 -5.05
N LEU A 17 3.92 23.68 -4.38
CA LEU A 17 3.99 23.79 -2.93
C LEU A 17 3.04 22.83 -2.23
N LEU A 18 1.86 22.58 -2.82
CA LEU A 18 0.91 21.60 -2.30
C LEU A 18 1.48 20.18 -2.36
N VAL A 19 2.11 19.80 -3.48
CA VAL A 19 2.77 18.49 -3.63
C VAL A 19 3.92 18.35 -2.65
N ILE A 20 4.79 19.36 -2.56
CA ILE A 20 5.93 19.36 -1.64
C ILE A 20 5.46 19.22 -0.19
N SER A 21 4.40 19.95 0.19
CA SER A 21 3.84 19.90 1.55
C SER A 21 3.20 18.55 1.85
N PHE A 22 2.47 17.98 0.88
CA PHE A 22 1.87 16.65 1.03
C PHE A 22 2.93 15.56 1.18
N LEU A 23 3.92 15.55 0.29
CA LEU A 23 5.01 14.57 0.31
C LEU A 23 5.86 14.73 1.58
N GLY A 24 6.19 15.97 1.95
CA GLY A 24 6.90 16.28 3.17
C GLY A 24 6.15 15.80 4.42
N ALA A 25 4.84 16.02 4.49
CA ALA A 25 4.02 15.51 5.59
C ALA A 25 3.97 13.97 5.63
N ALA A 26 3.85 13.32 4.48
CA ALA A 26 3.83 11.86 4.38
C ALA A 26 5.16 11.25 4.87
N VAL A 27 6.31 11.76 4.38
CA VAL A 27 7.64 11.29 4.80
C VAL A 27 7.91 11.60 6.27
N PHE A 28 7.54 12.80 6.73
CA PHE A 28 7.74 13.18 8.12
C PHE A 28 6.99 12.25 9.08
N VAL A 29 5.71 11.96 8.80
CA VAL A 29 4.92 11.07 9.66
C VAL A 29 5.34 9.60 9.51
N ALA A 30 5.79 9.17 8.34
CA ALA A 30 6.40 7.85 8.17
C ALA A 30 7.62 7.68 9.09
N GLY A 31 8.56 8.63 9.08
CA GLY A 31 9.74 8.60 9.95
C GLY A 31 9.40 8.71 11.44
N VAL A 32 8.39 9.50 11.80
CA VAL A 32 7.88 9.52 13.18
C VAL A 32 7.27 8.19 13.57
N SER A 33 6.52 7.53 12.68
CA SER A 33 5.88 6.24 12.95
C SER A 33 6.92 5.14 13.22
N GLU A 34 8.01 5.15 12.45
CA GLU A 34 9.15 4.26 12.66
C GLU A 34 9.77 4.41 14.06
N MET A 35 9.94 5.65 14.54
CA MET A 35 10.45 5.91 15.90
C MET A 35 9.55 5.33 17.01
N PHE A 36 8.24 5.21 16.75
CA PHE A 36 7.29 4.60 17.68
C PHE A 36 7.13 3.09 17.48
N GLY A 37 7.90 2.46 16.58
CA GLY A 37 7.80 1.04 16.25
C GLY A 37 6.54 0.67 15.47
N VAL A 38 5.88 1.65 14.86
CA VAL A 38 4.74 1.44 13.96
C VAL A 38 5.28 1.35 12.53
N ALA A 39 4.63 0.56 11.67
CA ALA A 39 5.00 0.50 10.26
C ALA A 39 4.90 1.89 9.61
N ASP A 40 5.98 2.34 8.99
CA ASP A 40 6.13 3.58 8.24
C ASP A 40 4.99 3.82 7.24
N ALA A 41 4.63 2.76 6.50
CA ALA A 41 3.52 2.72 5.56
C ALA A 41 2.17 3.10 6.17
N ILE A 42 1.90 2.64 7.40
CA ILE A 42 0.64 2.94 8.10
C ILE A 42 0.59 4.43 8.45
N GLY A 43 1.71 5.00 8.89
CA GLY A 43 1.85 6.43 9.17
C GLY A 43 1.57 7.31 7.94
N ALA A 44 2.25 7.01 6.83
CA ALA A 44 2.04 7.73 5.56
C ALA A 44 0.60 7.60 5.06
N PHE A 45 0.00 6.40 5.16
CA PHE A 45 -1.39 6.15 4.77
C PHE A 45 -2.37 6.98 5.60
N MET A 46 -2.17 7.07 6.92
CA MET A 46 -3.01 7.88 7.80
C MET A 46 -2.97 9.37 7.43
N VAL A 47 -1.80 9.91 7.13
CA VAL A 47 -1.67 11.29 6.64
C VAL A 47 -2.41 11.47 5.31
N GLY A 48 -2.27 10.53 4.38
CA GLY A 48 -2.99 10.54 3.12
C GLY A 48 -4.50 10.60 3.29
N LEU A 49 -5.07 9.78 4.19
CA LEU A 49 -6.50 9.81 4.51
C LEU A 49 -6.93 11.13 5.17
N MET A 50 -6.13 11.66 6.09
CA MET A 50 -6.41 12.95 6.73
C MET A 50 -6.43 14.09 5.71
N LEU A 51 -5.41 14.17 4.84
CA LEU A 51 -5.28 15.22 3.84
C LEU A 51 -6.29 15.07 2.70
N GLY A 52 -6.59 13.85 2.28
CA GLY A 52 -7.62 13.54 1.28
C GLY A 52 -9.03 13.92 1.73
N SER A 53 -9.30 13.97 3.04
CA SER A 53 -10.58 14.42 3.59
C SER A 53 -10.74 15.96 3.67
N THR A 54 -9.72 16.73 3.29
CA THR A 54 -9.77 18.19 3.32
C THR A 54 -10.40 18.78 2.06
N THR A 55 -10.70 20.08 2.09
CA THR A 55 -11.20 20.81 0.91
C THR A 55 -10.26 20.75 -0.30
N SER A 56 -8.97 20.51 -0.08
CA SER A 56 -7.96 20.37 -1.14
C SER A 56 -7.78 18.92 -1.60
N GLY A 57 -8.55 17.97 -1.05
CA GLY A 57 -8.36 16.53 -1.26
C GLY A 57 -8.41 16.09 -2.74
N GLU A 58 -9.38 16.58 -3.52
CA GLU A 58 -9.47 16.26 -4.95
C GLU A 58 -8.25 16.76 -5.74
N ARG A 59 -7.73 17.94 -5.37
CA ARG A 59 -6.54 18.52 -6.00
C ARG A 59 -5.29 17.72 -5.64
N ILE A 60 -5.14 17.34 -4.38
CA ILE A 60 -4.07 16.45 -3.91
C ILE A 60 -4.12 15.12 -4.66
N LEU A 61 -5.30 14.50 -4.80
CA LEU A 61 -5.44 13.22 -5.50
C LEU A 61 -4.96 13.30 -6.95
N LYS A 62 -5.33 14.36 -7.68
CA LYS A 62 -4.90 14.59 -9.07
C LYS A 62 -3.39 14.75 -9.18
N LEU A 63 -2.75 15.43 -8.23
CA LEU A 63 -1.32 15.69 -8.24
C LEU A 63 -0.50 14.48 -7.75
N VAL A 64 -1.05 13.68 -6.83
CA VAL A 64 -0.39 12.50 -6.27
C VAL A 64 -0.48 11.29 -7.19
N HIS A 65 -1.51 11.20 -8.04
CA HIS A 65 -1.66 10.07 -8.97
C HIS A 65 -0.42 9.81 -9.86
N PRO A 66 0.12 10.81 -10.60
CA PRO A 66 1.33 10.59 -11.40
C PRO A 66 2.56 10.29 -10.53
N LEU A 67 2.61 10.85 -9.32
CA LEU A 67 3.71 10.62 -8.38
C LEU A 67 3.70 9.18 -7.84
N ARG A 68 2.52 8.64 -7.52
CA ARG A 68 2.31 7.23 -7.17
C ARG A 68 2.79 6.33 -8.30
N ASP A 69 2.41 6.63 -9.54
CA ASP A 69 2.79 5.82 -10.69
C ASP A 69 4.31 5.85 -10.93
N ALA A 70 4.94 7.02 -10.78
CA ALA A 70 6.39 7.17 -10.88
C ALA A 70 7.14 6.44 -9.75
N PHE A 71 6.75 6.64 -8.49
CA PHE A 71 7.37 5.96 -7.35
C PHE A 71 7.15 4.45 -7.41
N GLY A 72 5.96 3.98 -7.83
CA GLY A 72 5.70 2.57 -8.07
C GLY A 72 6.64 1.98 -9.11
N ALA A 73 6.80 2.65 -10.26
CA ALA A 73 7.73 2.21 -11.29
C ALA A 73 9.19 2.12 -10.78
N ILE A 74 9.64 3.14 -10.04
CA ILE A 74 11.00 3.16 -9.46
C ILE A 74 11.16 2.06 -8.40
N PHE A 75 10.16 1.86 -7.54
CA PHE A 75 10.16 0.82 -6.52
C PHE A 75 10.28 -0.58 -7.13
N PHE A 76 9.42 -0.92 -8.09
CA PHE A 76 9.46 -2.23 -8.75
C PHE A 76 10.73 -2.43 -9.58
N PHE A 77 11.26 -1.37 -10.18
CA PHE A 77 12.53 -1.43 -10.90
C PHE A 77 13.70 -1.70 -9.94
N ALA A 78 13.79 -0.97 -8.84
CA ALA A 78 14.84 -1.15 -7.83
C ALA A 78 14.74 -2.53 -7.15
N PHE A 79 13.53 -2.96 -6.79
CA PHE A 79 13.28 -4.29 -6.25
C PHE A 79 13.63 -5.41 -7.24
N GLY A 80 13.32 -5.22 -8.52
CA GLY A 80 13.71 -6.18 -9.56
C GLY A 80 15.23 -6.30 -9.69
N LEU A 81 15.97 -5.19 -9.52
CA LEU A 81 17.43 -5.17 -9.55
C LEU A 81 18.09 -5.76 -8.31
N SER A 82 17.40 -5.84 -7.16
CA SER A 82 17.97 -6.45 -5.95
C SER A 82 17.95 -7.98 -5.98
N ILE A 83 17.20 -8.59 -6.91
CA ILE A 83 17.12 -10.04 -7.08
C ILE A 83 18.25 -10.50 -8.01
N ASP A 84 19.14 -11.36 -7.52
CA ASP A 84 20.12 -12.05 -8.36
C ASP A 84 19.46 -13.22 -9.10
N PRO A 85 19.41 -13.20 -10.45
CA PRO A 85 18.87 -14.30 -11.24
C PRO A 85 19.62 -15.64 -11.04
N GLY A 86 20.87 -15.59 -10.60
CA GLY A 86 21.71 -16.77 -10.34
C GLY A 86 21.22 -17.61 -9.16
N ASP A 87 20.53 -17.00 -8.20
CA ASP A 87 20.04 -17.67 -6.99
C ASP A 87 18.71 -18.41 -7.22
N LEU A 88 17.96 -18.05 -8.27
CA LEU A 88 16.62 -18.58 -8.56
C LEU A 88 16.55 -20.12 -8.61
N PRO A 89 17.49 -20.86 -9.23
CA PRO A 89 17.42 -22.31 -9.28
C PRO A 89 17.53 -22.97 -7.89
N SER A 90 18.28 -22.35 -6.98
CA SER A 90 18.50 -22.89 -5.63
C SER A 90 17.27 -22.77 -4.74
N VAL A 91 16.49 -21.71 -4.92
CA VAL A 91 15.29 -21.40 -4.12
C VAL A 91 13.98 -21.84 -4.78
N PHE A 92 14.04 -22.44 -5.97
CA PHE A 92 12.86 -22.79 -6.77
C PHE A 92 11.84 -23.64 -5.99
N TRP A 93 12.28 -24.73 -5.35
CA TRP A 93 11.39 -25.62 -4.61
C TRP A 93 10.76 -24.97 -3.36
N PRO A 94 11.53 -24.31 -2.47
CA PRO A 94 10.96 -23.54 -1.37
C PRO A 94 9.94 -22.48 -1.81
N VAL A 95 10.25 -21.73 -2.87
CA VAL A 95 9.36 -20.69 -3.41
C VAL A 95 8.07 -21.32 -3.94
N LEU A 96 8.16 -22.39 -4.73
CA LEU A 96 6.98 -23.08 -5.26
C LEU A 96 6.10 -23.63 -4.13
N ALA A 97 6.70 -24.24 -3.11
CA ALA A 97 5.97 -24.72 -1.94
C ALA A 97 5.26 -23.56 -1.20
N ALA A 98 5.94 -22.44 -1.01
CA ALA A 98 5.37 -21.24 -0.37
C ALA A 98 4.21 -20.66 -1.20
N VAL A 99 4.33 -20.62 -2.53
CA VAL A 99 3.29 -20.15 -3.46
C VAL A 99 2.05 -21.05 -3.35
N VAL A 100 2.22 -22.37 -3.48
CA VAL A 100 1.11 -23.33 -3.40
C VAL A 100 0.43 -23.28 -2.03
N LEU A 101 1.21 -23.25 -0.95
CA LEU A 101 0.70 -23.16 0.41
C LEU A 101 -0.11 -21.88 0.61
N THR A 102 0.40 -20.74 0.16
CA THR A 102 -0.27 -19.44 0.30
C THR A 102 -1.57 -19.39 -0.51
N LEU A 103 -1.55 -19.89 -1.75
CA LEU A 103 -2.75 -20.00 -2.59
C LEU A 103 -3.82 -20.87 -1.91
N ALA A 104 -3.43 -22.06 -1.46
CA ALA A 104 -4.35 -22.98 -0.80
C ALA A 104 -4.95 -22.38 0.48
N MET A 105 -4.12 -21.77 1.34
CA MET A 105 -4.56 -21.13 2.58
C MET A 105 -5.52 -19.97 2.33
N ASN A 106 -5.22 -19.07 1.38
CA ASN A 106 -6.07 -17.93 1.08
C ASN A 106 -7.41 -18.33 0.47
N VAL A 107 -7.42 -19.30 -0.45
CA VAL A 107 -8.66 -19.84 -1.02
C VAL A 107 -9.48 -20.57 0.06
N ALA A 108 -8.83 -21.39 0.88
CA ALA A 108 -9.50 -22.07 2.00
C ALA A 108 -10.11 -21.06 3.00
N ALA A 109 -9.40 -19.99 3.32
CA ALA A 109 -9.89 -18.91 4.18
C ALA A 109 -11.11 -18.20 3.56
N GLY A 110 -11.07 -17.88 2.26
CA GLY A 110 -12.21 -17.29 1.55
C GLY A 110 -13.43 -18.21 1.54
N LEU A 111 -13.24 -19.50 1.30
CA LEU A 111 -14.30 -20.51 1.36
C LEU A 111 -14.88 -20.69 2.78
N ALA A 112 -14.01 -20.69 3.79
CA ALA A 112 -14.42 -20.79 5.19
C ALA A 112 -15.25 -19.56 5.60
N ALA A 113 -14.77 -18.35 5.29
CA ALA A 113 -15.50 -17.12 5.53
C ALA A 113 -16.88 -17.14 4.85
N SER A 114 -16.95 -17.57 3.59
CA SER A 114 -18.21 -17.69 2.86
C SER A 114 -19.18 -18.67 3.49
N ARG A 115 -18.71 -19.78 4.08
CA ARG A 115 -19.57 -20.74 4.79
C ARG A 115 -20.11 -20.22 6.11
N VAL A 116 -19.32 -19.40 6.82
CA VAL A 116 -19.75 -18.81 8.10
C VAL A 116 -20.83 -17.76 7.89
N TYR A 117 -20.72 -16.97 6.81
CA TYR A 117 -21.63 -15.84 6.53
C TYR A 117 -22.66 -16.13 5.43
N ASP A 118 -22.74 -17.38 4.95
CA ASP A 118 -23.69 -17.86 3.95
C ASP A 118 -23.72 -17.02 2.66
N PHE A 119 -22.53 -16.64 2.19
CA PHE A 119 -22.37 -15.86 0.96
C PHE A 119 -22.55 -16.74 -0.29
N GLY A 120 -23.17 -16.17 -1.34
CA GLY A 120 -23.33 -16.85 -2.63
C GLY A 120 -22.02 -16.99 -3.41
N SER A 121 -21.97 -17.94 -4.36
CA SER A 121 -20.73 -18.36 -5.06
C SER A 121 -19.93 -17.21 -5.70
N GLN A 122 -20.58 -16.16 -6.20
CA GLN A 122 -19.88 -14.99 -6.74
C GLN A 122 -19.17 -14.17 -5.66
N ALA A 123 -19.81 -13.95 -4.51
CA ALA A 123 -19.20 -13.25 -3.39
C ALA A 123 -18.03 -14.06 -2.80
N THR A 124 -18.16 -15.38 -2.73
CA THR A 124 -17.08 -16.30 -2.34
C THR A 124 -15.85 -16.16 -3.23
N ALA A 125 -16.06 -16.17 -4.55
CA ALA A 125 -14.98 -16.04 -5.53
C ALA A 125 -14.27 -14.70 -5.41
N ASN A 126 -15.03 -13.61 -5.21
CA ASN A 126 -14.46 -12.29 -5.00
C ASN A 126 -13.60 -12.25 -3.73
N ILE A 127 -14.11 -12.72 -2.58
CA ILE A 127 -13.37 -12.73 -1.31
C ILE A 127 -12.09 -13.55 -1.43
N ALA A 128 -12.17 -14.77 -1.96
CA ALA A 128 -11.00 -15.63 -2.13
C ALA A 128 -9.94 -15.00 -3.05
N THR A 129 -10.37 -14.38 -4.15
CA THR A 129 -9.44 -13.72 -5.10
C THR A 129 -8.80 -12.48 -4.47
N THR A 130 -9.56 -11.69 -3.70
CA THR A 130 -9.02 -10.53 -2.97
C THR A 130 -7.98 -10.93 -1.92
N LEU A 131 -8.17 -12.06 -1.22
CA LEU A 131 -7.20 -12.56 -0.24
C LEU A 131 -5.90 -13.05 -0.89
N VAL A 132 -5.98 -13.62 -2.10
CA VAL A 132 -4.80 -14.10 -2.84
C VAL A 132 -3.93 -12.95 -3.34
N ALA A 133 -4.55 -11.82 -3.70
CA ALA A 133 -3.82 -10.65 -4.21
C ALA A 133 -2.85 -10.11 -3.14
N ARG A 134 -1.55 -10.29 -3.37
CA ARG A 134 -0.49 -9.64 -2.60
C ARG A 134 -0.17 -8.29 -3.23
N GLY A 135 -0.27 -7.23 -2.43
CA GLY A 135 0.10 -5.87 -2.87
C GLY A 135 1.60 -5.59 -2.73
N GLU A 136 1.99 -4.39 -3.16
CA GLU A 136 3.35 -3.83 -3.03
C GLU A 136 3.90 -3.87 -1.59
N PHE A 137 3.03 -3.78 -0.58
CA PHE A 137 3.38 -3.89 0.84
C PHE A 137 4.05 -5.22 1.22
N ALA A 138 3.71 -6.32 0.55
CA ALA A 138 4.35 -7.61 0.83
C ALA A 138 5.83 -7.63 0.41
N LEU A 139 6.20 -6.82 -0.58
CA LEU A 139 7.58 -6.68 -1.03
C LEU A 139 8.38 -5.76 -0.11
N ILE A 140 7.77 -4.66 0.34
CA ILE A 140 8.39 -3.73 1.30
C ILE A 140 8.82 -4.46 2.58
N LEU A 141 8.00 -5.39 3.09
CA LEU A 141 8.31 -6.20 4.28
C LEU A 141 9.39 -7.28 4.06
N ALA A 142 9.69 -7.62 2.81
CA ALA A 142 10.65 -8.67 2.47
C ALA A 142 12.09 -8.15 2.34
N THR A 143 12.23 -6.87 2.03
CA THR A 143 13.50 -6.10 2.07
C THR A 143 13.80 -5.59 3.47
#